data_AF-A0AAD3DYW0-F1
#
_entry.id   AF-A0AAD3DYW0-F1
#
_cell.length_a   1.000
_cell.length_b   1.000
_cell.length_c   1.000
_cell.angle_alpha   90.00
_cell.angle_beta   90.00
_cell.angle_gamma   90.00
#
_symmetry.space_group_name_H-M   'P 1'
#
loop_
_entity.id
_entity.type
_entity.pdbx_description
1 polymer ?
#
loop_
_entity_poly.entity_id
_entity_poly.type
_entity_poly.pdbx_seq_one_letter_code
_entity_poly.pdbx_strand_id
1 'polypeptide(L)'
;GFCLNMKPGVIIALLLGATALTVANAQQTGLYPNFPYCACSKASSAYSLSQTVKAKGAGQYCFTLRAKVPTGCTSYCCSKADFKKLEFNVNPTCDVFGAVVKATVNGVPTVVGPAFSAPKDGPTNSTMLRLTQLGLGLASDGAEICITLAANPKTGLGCTTLEQLCVPPAGMPAGVCSAAMFDSNTDCCPISQVGVPSPPPPSPP
;
A
#
# COMPACT_ATOMS: atom_id res chain seq x y z
N GLY A 1 -4.18 -13.08 6.00
CA GLY A 1 -5.14 -12.10 5.46
C GLY A 1 -5.10 -12.26 3.97
N PHE A 2 -6.14 -12.87 3.41
CA PHE A 2 -6.16 -13.38 2.04
C PHE A 2 -6.55 -12.27 1.07
N CYS A 3 -5.90 -12.18 -0.08
CA CYS A 3 -6.56 -11.63 -1.26
C CYS A 3 -7.39 -12.79 -1.83
N LEU A 4 -8.68 -12.56 -2.08
CA LEU A 4 -9.59 -13.65 -2.41
C LEU A 4 -9.17 -14.36 -3.70
N ASN A 5 -9.14 -15.67 -3.58
CA ASN A 5 -8.65 -16.63 -4.55
C ASN A 5 -9.73 -16.84 -5.61
N MET A 6 -9.78 -15.99 -6.64
CA MET A 6 -10.61 -16.26 -7.81
C MET A 6 -9.89 -17.31 -8.67
N LYS A 7 -10.13 -18.60 -8.36
CA LYS A 7 -9.54 -19.76 -9.04
C LYS A 7 -9.71 -19.68 -10.56
N PRO A 8 -8.63 -19.62 -11.36
CA PRO A 8 -8.67 -19.99 -12.77
C PRO A 8 -8.64 -21.52 -12.88
N GLY A 9 -9.56 -22.10 -13.67
CA GLY A 9 -9.60 -23.53 -13.93
C GLY A 9 -8.29 -24.04 -14.55
N VAL A 10 -7.74 -25.10 -13.97
CA VAL A 10 -6.50 -25.75 -14.44
C VAL A 10 -6.85 -26.69 -15.60
N ILE A 11 -6.32 -26.39 -16.80
CA ILE A 11 -6.27 -27.35 -17.91
C ILE A 11 -4.90 -28.03 -17.86
N ILE A 12 -4.87 -29.34 -17.61
CA ILE A 12 -3.65 -30.15 -17.60
C ILE A 12 -3.38 -30.63 -19.03
N ALA A 13 -2.27 -30.19 -19.63
CA ALA A 13 -1.72 -30.77 -20.85
C ALA A 13 -0.40 -31.49 -20.53
N LEU A 14 -0.40 -32.82 -20.66
CA LEU A 14 0.75 -33.71 -20.54
C LEU A 14 1.48 -33.76 -21.88
N LEU A 15 2.74 -33.34 -21.95
CA LEU A 15 3.66 -33.67 -23.05
C LEU A 15 5.08 -33.89 -22.51
N LEU A 16 5.62 -35.07 -22.84
CA LEU A 16 6.97 -35.55 -22.56
C LEU A 16 7.98 -34.97 -23.57
N GLY A 17 9.15 -34.51 -23.13
CA GLY A 17 10.26 -34.15 -24.02
C GLY A 17 11.49 -33.61 -23.28
N ALA A 18 12.60 -34.35 -23.30
CA ALA A 18 13.88 -33.96 -22.72
C ALA A 18 14.57 -32.86 -23.55
N THR A 19 14.94 -31.73 -22.93
CA THR A 19 15.82 -30.71 -23.53
C THR A 19 16.68 -29.99 -22.47
N ALA A 20 17.86 -29.55 -22.92
CA ALA A 20 18.99 -29.05 -22.14
C ALA A 20 18.69 -27.85 -21.22
N LEU A 21 19.32 -27.86 -20.03
CA LEU A 21 19.19 -26.82 -19.01
C LEU A 21 19.95 -25.55 -19.41
N THR A 22 19.26 -24.63 -20.07
CA THR A 22 19.59 -23.21 -19.95
C THR A 22 18.89 -22.71 -18.68
N VAL A 23 19.65 -22.36 -17.65
CA VAL A 23 19.13 -21.57 -16.52
C VAL A 23 18.86 -20.16 -17.02
N ALA A 24 17.77 -19.99 -17.76
CA ALA A 24 17.11 -18.71 -17.81
C ALA A 24 16.74 -18.38 -16.36
N ASN A 25 17.28 -17.28 -15.84
CA ASN A 25 16.85 -16.73 -14.56
C ASN A 25 15.39 -16.31 -14.75
N ALA A 26 14.47 -17.27 -14.61
CA ALA A 26 13.05 -17.03 -14.67
C ALA A 26 12.75 -16.17 -13.45
N GLN A 27 12.84 -14.86 -13.64
CA GLN A 27 12.37 -13.87 -12.68
C GLN A 27 10.96 -14.32 -12.34
N GLN A 28 10.78 -14.82 -11.12
CA GLN A 28 9.53 -15.39 -10.68
C GLN A 28 8.53 -14.23 -10.63
N THR A 29 7.84 -14.05 -11.76
CA THR A 29 6.77 -13.08 -11.90
C THR A 29 5.67 -13.62 -11.02
N GLY A 30 5.49 -13.03 -9.84
CA GLY A 30 4.34 -13.35 -9.01
C GLY A 30 3.07 -13.27 -9.85
N LEU A 31 2.02 -14.00 -9.45
CA LEU A 31 0.74 -14.04 -10.16
C LEU A 31 0.23 -12.64 -10.52
N TYR A 32 0.52 -11.66 -9.68
CA TYR A 32 0.31 -10.24 -9.94
C TYR A 32 1.67 -9.53 -9.90
N PRO A 33 2.30 -9.21 -11.05
CA PRO A 33 3.64 -8.64 -11.08
C PRO A 33 3.71 -7.18 -10.62
N ASN A 34 2.55 -6.50 -10.56
CA ASN A 34 2.44 -5.09 -10.19
C ASN A 34 1.62 -4.94 -8.91
N PHE A 35 1.97 -3.94 -8.10
CA PHE A 35 1.19 -3.54 -6.93
C PHE A 35 -0.27 -3.23 -7.36
N PRO A 36 -1.30 -3.76 -6.67
CA PRO A 36 -1.35 -4.22 -5.27
C PRO A 36 -1.03 -5.70 -5.07
N TYR A 37 -0.38 -6.34 -6.03
CA TYR A 37 0.04 -7.74 -5.96
C TYR A 37 -1.14 -8.71 -5.70
N CYS A 38 -2.34 -8.32 -6.15
CA CYS A 38 -3.57 -9.10 -6.07
C CYS A 38 -4.57 -8.70 -7.16
N ALA A 39 -5.60 -9.52 -7.37
CA ALA A 39 -6.72 -9.18 -8.25
C ALA A 39 -7.57 -8.08 -7.60
N CYS A 40 -7.41 -6.86 -8.09
CA CYS A 40 -8.12 -5.69 -7.58
C CYS A 40 -9.26 -5.24 -8.47
N SER A 41 -10.34 -4.77 -7.86
CA SER A 41 -11.39 -4.08 -8.61
C SER A 41 -10.84 -2.80 -9.24
N LYS A 42 -11.07 -2.64 -10.54
CA LYS A 42 -10.75 -1.41 -11.28
C LYS A 42 -11.93 -0.42 -11.34
N ALA A 43 -13.09 -0.79 -10.78
CA ALA A 43 -14.28 0.06 -10.79
C ALA A 43 -14.19 1.13 -9.72
N SER A 44 -14.64 2.36 -10.01
CA SER A 44 -14.66 3.51 -9.08
C SER A 44 -14.98 3.15 -7.63
N SER A 45 -14.35 3.85 -6.69
CA SER A 45 -14.52 3.65 -5.24
C SER A 45 -15.01 4.92 -4.54
N ALA A 46 -15.69 4.73 -3.42
CA ALA A 46 -16.00 5.81 -2.49
C ALA A 46 -14.78 6.31 -1.70
N TYR A 47 -13.68 5.56 -1.66
CA TYR A 47 -12.50 5.90 -0.89
C TYR A 47 -11.32 6.24 -1.81
N SER A 48 -10.63 7.32 -1.49
CA SER A 48 -9.32 7.63 -2.06
C SER A 48 -8.47 8.40 -1.05
N LEU A 49 -7.16 8.44 -1.26
CA LEU A 49 -6.30 9.36 -0.53
C LEU A 49 -6.13 10.64 -1.32
N SER A 50 -6.07 11.78 -0.64
CA SER A 50 -5.68 13.04 -1.25
C SER A 50 -4.27 12.92 -1.83
N GLN A 51 -4.06 13.50 -3.01
CA GLN A 51 -2.75 13.51 -3.66
C GLN A 51 -1.68 14.25 -2.86
N THR A 52 -2.07 15.20 -2.02
CA THR A 52 -1.12 15.96 -1.20
C THR A 52 -0.87 15.24 0.12
N VAL A 53 0.40 14.92 0.36
CA VAL A 53 0.86 14.41 1.66
C VAL A 53 1.36 15.58 2.50
N LYS A 54 1.00 15.59 3.79
CA LYS A 54 1.50 16.59 4.75
C LYS A 54 2.69 16.01 5.51
N ALA A 55 3.86 16.61 5.37
CA ALA A 55 4.99 16.33 6.26
C ALA A 55 4.84 17.16 7.54
N LYS A 56 4.79 16.50 8.70
CA LYS A 56 4.64 17.15 10.02
C LYS A 56 5.95 17.27 10.80
N GLY A 57 7.07 16.91 10.19
CA GLY A 57 8.38 16.81 10.84
C GLY A 57 8.56 15.50 11.60
N ALA A 58 9.76 15.26 12.12
CA ALA A 58 10.14 14.05 12.87
C ALA A 58 9.79 12.73 12.16
N GLY A 59 9.89 12.69 10.83
CA GLY A 59 9.57 11.51 10.02
C GLY A 59 8.07 11.19 9.94
N GLN A 60 7.19 12.12 10.32
CA GLN A 60 5.74 11.94 10.25
C GLN A 60 5.15 12.47 8.94
N TYR A 61 4.40 11.60 8.25
CA TYR A 61 3.73 11.86 6.98
C TYR A 61 2.25 11.52 7.09
N CYS A 62 1.37 12.46 6.76
CA CYS A 62 -0.07 12.32 6.93
C CYS A 62 -0.81 12.37 5.58
N PHE A 63 -1.67 11.38 5.39
CA PHE A 63 -2.54 11.21 4.24
C PHE A 63 -3.97 11.55 4.64
N THR A 64 -4.66 12.36 3.82
CA THR A 64 -6.08 12.68 4.06
C THR A 64 -6.97 11.72 3.31
N LEU A 65 -7.85 11.01 4.00
CA LEU A 65 -8.89 10.18 3.41
C LEU A 65 -9.97 11.06 2.77
N ARG A 66 -10.33 10.74 1.52
CA ARG A 66 -11.55 11.18 0.86
C ARG A 66 -12.52 10.01 0.88
N ALA A 67 -13.67 10.18 1.53
CA ALA A 67 -14.70 9.16 1.67
C ALA A 67 -16.02 9.70 1.11
N LYS A 68 -16.13 9.72 -0.21
CA LYS A 68 -17.30 10.23 -0.93
C LYS A 68 -17.62 9.34 -2.11
N VAL A 69 -18.86 8.85 -2.17
CA VAL A 69 -19.35 8.07 -3.30
C VAL A 69 -19.39 8.96 -4.56
N PRO A 70 -18.66 8.61 -5.65
CA PRO A 70 -18.76 9.33 -6.89
C PRO A 70 -20.16 9.24 -7.49
N THR A 71 -20.63 10.31 -8.13
CA THR A 71 -21.95 10.33 -8.80
C THR A 71 -22.05 9.17 -9.80
N GLY A 72 -23.14 8.41 -9.72
CA GLY A 72 -23.40 7.27 -10.60
C GLY A 72 -22.61 6.00 -10.26
N CYS A 73 -21.81 6.00 -9.19
CA CYS A 73 -21.08 4.80 -8.79
C CYS A 73 -21.96 3.83 -7.98
N THR A 74 -22.26 2.68 -8.57
CA THR A 74 -23.09 1.62 -7.95
C THR A 74 -22.31 0.33 -7.66
N SER A 75 -21.00 0.33 -7.91
CA SER A 75 -20.13 -0.82 -7.68
C SER A 75 -20.08 -1.22 -6.20
N TYR A 76 -19.58 -2.42 -5.93
CA TYR A 76 -19.28 -2.87 -4.57
C TYR A 76 -18.41 -1.84 -3.80
N CYS A 77 -17.37 -1.34 -4.46
CA CYS A 77 -16.41 -0.38 -3.92
C CYS A 77 -16.99 1.01 -3.60
N CYS A 78 -18.23 1.27 -3.99
CA CYS A 78 -18.95 2.50 -3.72
C CYS A 78 -20.10 2.35 -2.74
N SER A 79 -20.77 1.19 -2.75
CA SER A 79 -22.02 0.99 -2.02
C SER A 79 -21.92 0.09 -0.79
N LYS A 80 -20.87 -0.74 -0.70
CA LYS A 80 -20.75 -1.80 0.32
C LYS A 80 -19.41 -1.86 1.02
N ALA A 81 -18.31 -1.56 0.32
CA ALA A 81 -16.98 -1.59 0.91
C ALA A 81 -16.87 -0.60 2.09
N ASP A 82 -16.27 -1.05 3.18
CA ASP A 82 -15.67 -0.22 4.22
C ASP A 82 -14.17 -0.02 3.93
N PHE A 83 -13.47 0.72 4.79
CA PHE A 83 -12.02 0.93 4.67
C PHE A 83 -11.30 0.38 5.91
N LYS A 84 -10.89 -0.89 5.82
CA LYS A 84 -10.28 -1.63 6.93
C LYS A 84 -8.77 -1.68 6.86
N LYS A 85 -8.20 -1.71 5.66
CA LYS A 85 -6.76 -1.90 5.48
C LYS A 85 -6.22 -1.03 4.35
N LEU A 86 -5.08 -0.42 4.61
CA LEU A 86 -4.28 0.37 3.68
C LEU A 86 -2.93 -0.32 3.49
N GLU A 87 -2.51 -0.48 2.24
CA GLU A 87 -1.18 -0.99 1.91
C GLU A 87 -0.45 0.01 1.04
N PHE A 88 0.83 0.23 1.32
CA PHE A 88 1.74 1.00 0.46
C PHE A 88 2.71 0.06 -0.24
N ASN A 89 3.03 0.35 -1.51
CA ASN A 89 4.16 -0.28 -2.18
C ASN A 89 5.47 0.35 -1.68
N VAL A 90 6.32 -0.44 -1.03
CA VAL A 90 7.50 0.08 -0.34
C VAL A 90 8.77 -0.65 -0.73
N ASN A 91 9.90 0.03 -0.57
CA ASN A 91 11.21 -0.52 -0.87
C ASN A 91 11.56 -1.61 0.16
N PRO A 92 11.95 -2.82 -0.29
CA PRO A 92 12.31 -3.92 0.62
C PRO A 92 13.44 -3.57 1.58
N THR A 93 14.33 -2.65 1.19
CA THR A 93 15.43 -2.17 2.05
C THR A 93 14.95 -1.44 3.31
N CYS A 94 13.68 -1.04 3.36
CA CYS A 94 13.06 -0.44 4.54
C CYS A 94 12.60 -1.47 5.58
N ASP A 95 12.39 -2.73 5.17
CA ASP A 95 12.00 -3.83 6.05
C ASP A 95 13.23 -4.37 6.77
N VAL A 96 13.75 -3.57 7.70
CA VAL A 96 14.84 -3.94 8.57
C VAL A 96 14.32 -4.20 9.97
N PHE A 97 14.84 -5.26 10.59
CA PHE A 97 14.48 -5.60 11.95
C PHE A 97 14.74 -4.42 12.90
N GLY A 98 13.73 -4.01 13.66
CA GLY A 98 13.82 -2.92 14.63
C GLY A 98 13.74 -1.51 14.07
N ALA A 99 13.49 -1.32 12.75
CA ALA A 99 13.03 -0.01 12.26
C ALA A 99 11.67 0.34 12.88
N VAL A 100 11.46 1.63 13.11
CA VAL A 100 10.24 2.12 13.77
C VAL A 100 9.28 2.62 12.70
N VAL A 101 8.14 1.95 12.60
CA VAL A 101 6.97 2.47 11.88
C VAL A 101 5.77 2.48 12.82
N LYS A 102 5.20 3.66 13.01
CA LYS A 102 3.97 3.87 13.80
C LYS A 102 2.89 4.45 12.91
N ALA A 103 1.63 4.19 13.24
CA ALA A 103 0.52 4.86 12.58
C ALA A 103 -0.48 5.43 13.57
N THR A 104 -1.16 6.49 13.14
CA THR A 104 -2.28 7.10 13.84
C THR A 104 -3.41 7.40 12.87
N VAL A 105 -4.64 7.45 13.38
CA VAL A 105 -5.81 7.99 12.70
C VAL A 105 -6.31 9.15 13.55
N ASN A 106 -6.35 10.35 12.97
CA ASN A 106 -6.72 11.58 13.67
C ASN A 106 -5.92 11.78 14.98
N GLY A 107 -4.62 11.46 14.94
CA GLY A 107 -3.72 11.56 16.10
C GLY A 107 -3.81 10.41 17.11
N VAL A 108 -4.81 9.52 17.00
CA VAL A 108 -4.96 8.36 17.88
C VAL A 108 -4.17 7.18 17.30
N PRO A 109 -3.29 6.51 18.07
CA PRO A 109 -2.58 5.31 17.61
C PRO A 109 -3.52 4.23 17.06
N THR A 110 -3.12 3.60 15.96
CA THR A 110 -3.88 2.47 15.41
C THR A 110 -3.88 1.29 16.40
N VAL A 111 -5.01 0.57 16.48
CA VAL A 111 -5.15 -0.61 17.37
C VAL A 111 -4.11 -1.67 17.05
N VAL A 112 -3.77 -1.84 15.78
CA VAL A 112 -2.65 -2.66 15.32
C VAL A 112 -1.60 -1.77 14.69
N GLY A 113 -0.35 -1.94 15.11
CA GLY A 113 0.77 -1.22 14.55
C GLY A 113 1.00 -1.57 13.07
N PRO A 114 1.57 -0.64 12.28
CA PRO A 114 1.98 -0.94 10.91
C PRO A 114 2.98 -2.09 10.86
N ALA A 115 2.97 -2.83 9.76
CA ALA A 115 3.93 -3.91 9.56
C ALA A 115 4.39 -3.98 8.11
N PHE A 116 5.66 -4.31 7.91
CA PHE A 116 6.15 -4.75 6.62
C PHE A 116 5.76 -6.20 6.38
N SER A 117 5.46 -6.55 5.13
CA SER A 117 5.21 -7.93 4.73
C SER A 117 5.47 -8.14 3.24
N ALA A 118 5.98 -9.31 2.89
CA ALA A 118 6.04 -9.75 1.51
C ALA A 118 4.63 -10.09 0.98
N PRO A 119 4.26 -9.68 -0.25
CA PRO A 119 3.02 -10.10 -0.88
C PRO A 119 3.09 -11.59 -1.23
N LYS A 120 2.01 -12.33 -0.95
CA LYS A 120 1.92 -13.77 -1.25
C LYS A 120 1.98 -14.05 -2.75
N ASP A 121 1.30 -13.22 -3.54
CA ASP A 121 1.08 -13.42 -4.97
C ASP A 121 1.86 -12.40 -5.82
N GLY A 122 2.75 -11.62 -5.19
CA GLY A 122 3.63 -10.66 -5.84
C GLY A 122 5.01 -11.23 -6.20
N PRO A 123 5.85 -10.47 -6.91
CA PRO A 123 7.22 -10.88 -7.21
C PRO A 123 8.06 -11.10 -5.95
N THR A 124 9.03 -11.99 -6.03
CA THR A 124 10.07 -12.14 -5.01
C THR A 124 10.75 -10.81 -4.73
N ASN A 125 11.09 -10.53 -3.47
CA ASN A 125 11.64 -9.25 -3.01
C ASN A 125 10.71 -8.05 -3.25
N SER A 126 9.40 -8.24 -3.33
CA SER A 126 8.45 -7.15 -3.16
C SER A 126 8.09 -7.01 -1.69
N THR A 127 7.86 -5.78 -1.22
CA THR A 127 7.46 -5.50 0.16
C THR A 127 6.31 -4.50 0.19
N MET A 128 5.39 -4.71 1.12
CA MET A 128 4.29 -3.79 1.39
C MET A 128 4.34 -3.33 2.85
N LEU A 129 4.03 -2.06 3.08
CA LEU A 129 3.70 -1.56 4.42
C LEU A 129 2.18 -1.62 4.61
N ARG A 130 1.70 -2.45 5.54
CA ARG A 130 0.27 -2.59 5.83
C ARG A 130 -0.13 -1.86 7.11
N LEU A 131 -1.25 -1.16 7.03
CA LEU A 131 -2.00 -0.63 8.17
C LEU A 131 -3.34 -1.35 8.17
N THR A 132 -3.64 -2.12 9.20
CA THR A 132 -4.84 -2.96 9.28
C THR A 132 -5.77 -2.48 10.40
N GLN A 133 -7.02 -2.95 10.36
CA GLN A 133 -8.04 -2.64 11.36
C GLN A 133 -8.26 -1.14 11.55
N LEU A 134 -8.24 -0.38 10.45
CA LEU A 134 -8.46 1.06 10.46
C LEU A 134 -9.89 1.43 10.88
N GLY A 135 -10.88 0.56 10.58
CA GLY A 135 -12.27 0.77 10.98
C GLY A 135 -12.91 2.02 10.39
N LEU A 136 -12.44 2.46 9.21
CA LEU A 136 -12.90 3.68 8.55
C LEU A 136 -14.06 3.37 7.59
N GLY A 137 -14.86 4.39 7.29
CA GLY A 137 -15.99 4.27 6.37
C GLY A 137 -16.40 5.62 5.79
N LEU A 138 -17.59 5.69 5.19
CA LEU A 138 -18.09 6.92 4.54
C LEU A 138 -18.20 8.12 5.47
N ALA A 139 -18.40 7.90 6.77
CA ALA A 139 -18.43 8.96 7.78
C ALA A 139 -17.03 9.48 8.16
N SER A 140 -15.97 8.89 7.62
CA SER A 140 -14.58 9.23 7.92
C SER A 140 -13.95 10.17 6.88
N ASP A 141 -14.75 10.89 6.10
CA ASP A 141 -14.23 11.87 5.15
C ASP A 141 -13.37 12.92 5.88
N GLY A 142 -12.19 13.20 5.33
CA GLY A 142 -11.22 14.10 5.96
C GLY A 142 -10.37 13.48 7.07
N ALA A 143 -10.58 12.20 7.42
CA ALA A 143 -9.73 11.53 8.41
C ALA A 143 -8.25 11.56 7.99
N GLU A 144 -7.39 11.85 8.95
CA GLU A 144 -5.96 11.97 8.74
C GLU A 144 -5.25 10.70 9.21
N ILE A 145 -4.68 9.96 8.26
CA ILE A 145 -3.93 8.73 8.51
C ILE A 145 -2.45 9.11 8.46
N CYS A 146 -1.75 9.07 9.58
CA CYS A 146 -0.33 9.42 9.63
C CYS A 146 0.52 8.19 9.86
N ILE A 147 1.64 8.08 9.13
CA ILE A 147 2.74 7.17 9.45
C ILE A 147 3.90 7.97 10.02
N THR A 148 4.62 7.41 10.98
CA THR A 148 5.87 7.97 11.50
C THR A 148 6.99 6.98 11.24
N LEU A 149 8.01 7.44 10.53
CA LEU A 149 9.16 6.67 10.09
C LEU A 149 10.37 7.09 10.91
N ALA A 150 11.06 6.11 11.48
CA ALA A 150 12.38 6.33 12.06
C ALA A 150 13.27 5.11 11.85
N ALA A 151 14.56 5.38 11.68
CA ALA A 151 15.57 4.35 11.59
C ALA A 151 15.61 3.53 12.89
N ASN A 152 16.14 2.31 12.79
CA ASN A 152 16.50 1.52 13.95
C ASN A 152 17.54 2.30 14.79
N PRO A 153 17.27 2.59 16.07
CA PRO A 153 18.14 3.42 16.89
C PRO A 153 19.50 2.78 17.19
N LYS A 154 19.63 1.46 17.02
CA LYS A 154 20.88 0.72 17.25
C LYS A 154 21.75 0.62 16.00
N THR A 155 21.14 0.46 14.82
CA THR A 155 21.87 0.21 13.57
C THR A 155 21.89 1.42 12.63
N GLY A 156 21.02 2.41 12.84
CA GLY A 156 20.82 3.53 11.91
C GLY A 156 20.16 3.13 10.59
N LEU A 157 19.75 1.87 10.43
CA LEU A 157 19.15 1.36 9.20
C LEU A 157 17.62 1.54 9.20
N GLY A 158 17.05 1.62 8.00
CA GLY A 158 15.62 1.78 7.78
C GLY A 158 15.30 3.10 7.09
N CYS A 159 14.05 3.23 6.65
CA CYS A 159 13.61 4.40 5.91
C CYS A 159 13.06 5.46 6.86
N THR A 160 13.45 6.71 6.64
CA THR A 160 13.05 7.89 7.45
C THR A 160 12.23 8.90 6.65
N THR A 161 12.18 8.73 5.32
CA THR A 161 11.41 9.58 4.41
C THR A 161 10.56 8.76 3.44
N LEU A 162 9.57 9.40 2.82
CA LEU A 162 8.77 8.73 1.78
C LEU A 162 9.58 8.42 0.53
N GLU A 163 10.60 9.23 0.21
CA GLU A 163 11.51 9.01 -0.91
C GLU A 163 12.32 7.73 -0.75
N GLN A 164 12.68 7.39 0.48
CA GLN A 164 13.32 6.12 0.82
C GLN A 164 12.29 4.98 0.90
N LEU A 165 11.13 5.27 1.50
CA LEU A 165 10.10 4.27 1.78
C LEU A 165 9.42 3.75 0.52
N CYS A 166 8.97 4.62 -0.37
CA CYS A 166 8.00 4.27 -1.39
C CYS A 166 8.67 3.82 -2.69
N VAL A 167 8.10 2.78 -3.31
CA VAL A 167 8.41 2.44 -4.70
C VAL A 167 7.51 3.32 -5.58
N PRO A 168 8.08 4.30 -6.32
CA PRO A 168 7.28 5.22 -7.09
C PRO A 168 6.59 4.51 -8.26
N PRO A 169 5.35 4.88 -8.60
CA PRO A 169 4.74 4.47 -9.87
C PRO A 169 5.64 4.83 -11.06
N ALA A 170 5.55 4.07 -12.15
CA ALA A 170 6.32 4.36 -13.35
C ALA A 170 6.09 5.81 -13.84
N GLY A 171 7.18 6.55 -14.08
CA GLY A 171 7.14 7.95 -14.50
C GLY A 171 6.91 8.97 -13.39
N MET A 172 6.78 8.55 -12.13
CA MET A 172 6.63 9.44 -10.97
C MET A 172 7.95 9.65 -10.23
N PRO A 173 8.16 10.82 -9.59
CA PRO A 173 9.34 11.07 -8.78
C PRO A 173 9.36 10.21 -7.50
N ALA A 174 10.55 10.08 -6.90
CA ALA A 174 10.70 9.48 -5.57
C ALA A 174 9.81 10.21 -4.54
N GLY A 175 9.29 9.45 -3.56
CA GLY A 175 8.39 9.98 -2.53
C GLY A 175 6.91 9.87 -2.86
N VAL A 176 6.56 9.64 -4.13
CA VAL A 176 5.21 9.27 -4.53
C VAL A 176 4.96 7.81 -4.17
N CYS A 177 3.89 7.54 -3.42
CA CYS A 177 3.54 6.19 -2.99
C CYS A 177 2.32 5.66 -3.75
N SER A 178 2.36 4.38 -4.12
CA SER A 178 1.15 3.66 -4.54
C SER A 178 0.45 3.12 -3.29
N ALA A 179 -0.86 3.34 -3.18
CA ALA A 179 -1.66 2.95 -2.03
C ALA A 179 -2.88 2.12 -2.43
N ALA A 180 -3.04 0.94 -1.85
CA ALA A 180 -4.18 0.06 -2.07
C ALA A 180 -5.08 -0.01 -0.85
N MET A 181 -6.39 0.04 -1.09
CA MET A 181 -7.41 0.06 -0.05
C MET A 181 -8.21 -1.24 -0.09
N PHE A 182 -8.45 -1.79 1.10
CA PHE A 182 -9.14 -3.05 1.28
C PHE A 182 -10.22 -2.91 2.34
N ASP A 183 -11.29 -3.64 2.11
CA ASP A 183 -12.45 -3.69 2.97
C ASP A 183 -12.35 -4.83 4.00
N SER A 184 -13.44 -5.06 4.74
CA SER A 184 -13.60 -6.13 5.71
C SER A 184 -13.64 -7.53 5.10
N ASN A 185 -14.08 -7.67 3.85
CA ASN A 185 -14.10 -8.91 3.10
C ASN A 185 -12.78 -9.20 2.39
N THR A 186 -11.77 -8.34 2.59
CA THR A 186 -10.44 -8.41 1.97
C THR A 186 -10.44 -8.21 0.45
N ASP A 187 -11.55 -7.69 -0.08
CA ASP A 187 -11.66 -7.23 -1.44
C ASP A 187 -10.98 -5.87 -1.55
N CYS A 188 -10.09 -5.73 -2.54
CA CYS A 188 -9.46 -4.44 -2.77
C CYS A 188 -10.22 -3.62 -3.81
N CYS A 189 -10.32 -2.34 -3.49
CA CYS A 189 -10.91 -1.31 -4.31
C CYS A 189 -9.79 -0.47 -4.96
N PRO A 190 -10.10 0.29 -6.03
CA PRO A 190 -9.11 0.98 -6.84
C PRO A 190 -8.02 1.69 -6.05
N ILE A 191 -6.82 1.61 -6.62
CA ILE A 191 -5.58 2.13 -6.06
C ILE A 191 -5.62 3.66 -6.05
N SER A 192 -5.21 4.27 -4.95
CA SER A 192 -4.89 5.69 -4.88
C SER A 192 -3.40 5.90 -5.15
N GLN A 193 -3.06 6.94 -5.90
CA GLN A 193 -1.70 7.45 -5.99
C GLN A 193 -1.58 8.69 -5.10
N VAL A 194 -0.63 8.68 -4.17
CA VAL A 194 -0.38 9.81 -3.26
C VAL A 194 0.97 10.43 -3.59
N GLY A 195 0.95 11.74 -3.81
CA GLY A 195 2.03 12.53 -4.39
C GLY A 195 3.11 12.93 -3.39
N VAL A 196 4.02 13.78 -3.87
CA VAL A 196 5.15 14.32 -3.11
C VAL A 196 4.69 15.12 -1.89
N PRO A 197 5.43 15.06 -0.77
CA PRO A 197 5.13 15.88 0.40
C PRO A 197 5.04 17.36 0.02
N SER A 198 4.01 18.04 0.53
CA SER A 198 4.01 19.50 0.50
C SER A 198 5.21 20.01 1.33
N PRO A 199 5.98 21.01 0.85
CA PRO A 199 7.09 21.55 1.60
C PRO A 199 6.63 21.97 3.00
N PRO A 200 7.45 21.77 4.06
CA PRO A 200 7.10 22.29 5.37
C PRO A 200 6.88 23.81 5.27
N PRO A 201 5.93 24.39 6.03
CA PRO A 201 5.76 25.83 6.09
C PRO A 201 7.10 26.51 6.42
N PRO A 202 7.47 27.62 5.77
CA PRO A 202 8.68 28.35 6.13
C PRO A 202 8.62 28.74 7.61
N SER A 203 9.73 28.55 8.32
CA SER A 203 9.88 29.00 9.69
C SER A 203 9.62 30.52 9.79
N PRO A 204 8.84 31.00 10.78
CA PRO A 204 8.69 32.44 11.01
C PRO A 204 10.05 33.10 11.28
N PRO A 205 10.25 34.37 10.83
CA PRO A 205 11.48 35.14 11.08
C PRO A 205 11.69 35.49 12.56
#